data_AF-A0A026WKB1-F1
#
_entry.id   AF-A0A026WKB1-F1
#
_cell.length_a   1.000
_cell.length_b   1.000
_cell.length_c   1.000
_cell.angle_alpha   90.00
_cell.angle_beta   90.00
_cell.angle_gamma   90.00
#
_symmetry.space_group_name_H-M   'P 1'
#
loop_
_entity.id
_entity.type
_entity.pdbx_description
1 polymer ?
#
loop_
_entity_poly.entity_id
_entity_poly.type
_entity_poly.pdbx_seq_one_letter_code
_entity_poly.pdbx_strand_id
1 'polypeptide(L)'
;MTKLLEWLSGATVACGLWVAMLTSNLPLFKQSHEIILFLPVICLFLFGLYAATVILYRVFTFNTCKSAAIELQQQIKEAKKDLQSKGVTLSRATSS
;
A
#
# COMPACT_ATOMS: atom_id res chain seq x y z
N MET A 1 -16.71 -10.07 3.34
CA MET A 1 -16.36 -8.72 2.85
C MET A 1 -16.57 -7.68 3.95
N THR A 2 -15.76 -7.67 5.01
CA THR A 2 -15.80 -6.65 6.09
C THR A 2 -14.43 -6.46 6.77
N LYS A 3 -13.32 -6.72 6.07
CA LYS A 3 -11.97 -6.53 6.64
C LYS A 3 -11.73 -5.08 7.06
N LEU A 4 -12.24 -4.12 6.28
CA LEU A 4 -12.19 -2.70 6.65
C LEU A 4 -12.92 -2.40 7.97
N LEU A 5 -14.07 -3.04 8.21
CA LEU A 5 -14.85 -2.81 9.43
C LEU A 5 -14.15 -3.39 10.67
N GLU A 6 -13.45 -4.52 10.52
CA GLU A 6 -12.63 -5.16 11.55
C GLU A 6 -11.44 -4.27 11.95
N TRP A 7 -10.78 -3.64 10.98
CA TRP A 7 -9.70 -2.67 11.25
C TRP A 7 -10.24 -1.37 11.86
N LEU A 8 -11.39 -0.87 11.39
CA LEU A 8 -12.00 0.37 11.88
C LEU A 8 -12.46 0.22 13.33
N SER A 9 -13.02 -0.93 13.69
CA SER A 9 -13.43 -1.22 15.08
C SER A 9 -12.21 -1.32 16.00
N GLY A 10 -11.15 -2.02 15.58
CA GLY A 10 -9.90 -2.09 16.33
C GLY A 10 -9.25 -0.71 16.54
N ALA A 11 -9.21 0.12 15.50
CA ALA A 11 -8.70 1.49 15.59
C ALA A 11 -9.53 2.35 16.55
N THR A 12 -10.86 2.22 16.52
CA THR A 12 -11.76 2.97 17.39
C THR A 12 -11.56 2.59 18.86
N VAL A 13 -11.41 1.30 19.17
CA VAL A 13 -11.14 0.82 20.54
C VAL A 13 -9.78 1.31 21.03
N ALA A 14 -8.75 1.27 20.18
CA ALA A 14 -7.42 1.77 20.51
C ALA A 14 -7.44 3.29 20.80
N CYS A 15 -8.14 4.07 19.96
CA CYS A 15 -8.35 5.50 20.19
C CYS A 15 -9.15 5.77 21.47
N GLY A 16 -10.17 4.97 21.77
CA GLY A 16 -10.95 5.08 23.00
C GLY A 16 -10.10 4.80 24.25
N LEU A 17 -9.28 3.74 24.22
CA LEU A 17 -8.34 3.42 25.30
C LEU A 17 -7.31 4.53 25.49
N TRP A 18 -6.82 5.12 24.39
CA TRP A 18 -5.91 6.24 24.41
C TRP A 18 -6.51 7.48 25.10
N VAL A 19 -7.74 7.86 24.75
CA VAL A 19 -8.46 8.99 25.38
C VAL A 19 -8.76 8.71 26.85
N ALA A 20 -9.12 7.47 27.20
CA ALA A 20 -9.32 7.07 28.59
C ALA A 20 -8.01 7.15 29.40
N MET A 21 -6.89 6.78 28.79
CA MET A 21 -5.55 6.89 29.40
C MET A 21 -5.11 8.36 29.55
N LEU A 22 -5.47 9.24 28.61
CA LEU A 22 -5.25 10.69 28.71
C LEU A 22 -6.05 11.33 29.85
N THR A 23 -7.30 10.88 30.06
CA THR A 23 -8.18 11.39 31.12
C THR A 23 -7.78 10.86 32.51
N SER A 24 -7.07 9.73 32.55
CA SER A 24 -6.57 9.14 33.79
C SER A 24 -5.44 10.00 34.38
N ASN A 25 -5.77 10.81 35.39
CA ASN A 25 -4.87 11.74 36.07
C ASN A 25 -3.85 11.01 36.95
N LEU A 26 -2.97 10.21 36.33
CA LEU A 26 -1.88 9.54 37.03
C LEU A 26 -0.80 10.58 37.37
N PRO A 27 -0.47 10.77 38.67
CA PRO A 27 0.41 11.85 39.13
C PRO A 27 1.83 11.76 38.56
N LEU A 28 2.26 10.59 38.08
CA LEU A 28 3.58 10.38 37.46
C LEU A 28 3.70 10.97 36.05
N PHE A 29 2.58 11.26 35.38
CA PHE A 29 2.54 11.81 34.02
C PHE A 29 2.23 13.30 33.96
N LYS A 30 2.17 14.01 35.11
CA LYS A 30 1.97 15.47 35.13
C LYS A 30 3.13 16.24 34.51
N GLN A 31 4.36 15.74 34.63
CA GLN A 31 5.55 16.36 34.02
C GLN A 31 5.65 16.11 32.50
N SER A 32 5.06 15.02 32.01
CA SER A 32 5.21 14.52 30.63
C SER A 32 3.88 14.45 29.88
N HIS A 33 2.90 15.26 30.28
CA HIS A 33 1.55 15.28 29.70
C HIS A 33 1.58 15.63 28.21
N GLU A 34 2.47 16.56 27.83
CA GLU A 34 2.70 16.99 26.45
C GLU A 34 3.10 15.81 25.55
N ILE A 35 4.07 14.99 25.99
CA ILE A 35 4.60 13.87 25.19
C ILE A 35 3.55 12.78 25.02
N ILE A 36 2.77 12.52 26.08
CA ILE A 36 1.62 11.62 25.97
C ILE A 36 0.69 12.17 24.89
N LEU A 37 0.27 13.43 24.95
CA LEU A 37 -0.70 14.01 24.02
C LEU A 37 -0.26 13.92 22.54
N PHE A 38 1.05 14.05 22.26
CA PHE A 38 1.62 13.93 20.92
C PHE A 38 1.92 12.48 20.47
N LEU A 39 1.88 11.49 21.36
CA LEU A 39 2.18 10.08 21.04
C LEU A 39 1.38 9.54 19.82
N PRO A 40 0.05 9.73 19.70
CA PRO A 40 -0.70 9.22 18.54
C PRO A 40 -0.30 9.93 17.25
N VAL A 41 0.03 11.22 17.32
CA VAL A 41 0.46 12.00 16.15
C VAL A 41 1.83 11.51 15.66
N ILE A 42 2.75 11.25 16.58
CA ILE A 42 4.09 10.72 16.27
C ILE A 42 3.96 9.31 15.67
N CYS A 43 3.12 8.44 16.25
CA CYS A 43 2.86 7.10 15.70
C CYS A 43 2.29 7.16 14.28
N LEU A 44 1.31 8.02 14.02
CA LEU A 44 0.73 8.20 12.69
C LEU A 44 1.75 8.75 11.70
N PHE A 45 2.60 9.69 12.12
CA PHE A 45 3.65 10.25 11.28
C PHE A 45 4.68 9.18 10.88
N LEU A 46 5.17 8.40 11.84
CA LEU A 46 6.10 7.29 11.58
C LEU A 46 5.47 6.23 10.68
N PHE A 47 4.21 5.87 10.92
CA PHE A 47 3.47 4.92 10.09
C PHE A 47 3.29 5.43 8.66
N GLY A 48 2.95 6.72 8.50
CA GLY A 48 2.83 7.38 7.20
C GLY A 48 4.17 7.39 6.45
N LEU A 49 5.27 7.72 7.14
CA LEU A 49 6.61 7.72 6.56
C LEU A 49 7.03 6.31 6.09
N TYR A 50 6.75 5.29 6.92
CA TYR A 50 6.98 3.89 6.58
C TYR A 50 6.15 3.46 5.36
N ALA A 51 4.86 3.76 5.36
CA ALA A 51 3.97 3.44 4.24
C ALA A 51 4.43 4.11 2.94
N ALA A 52 4.77 5.41 2.99
CA ALA A 52 5.30 6.14 1.85
C ALA A 52 6.61 5.51 1.33
N THR A 53 7.53 5.14 2.22
CA THR A 53 8.79 4.47 1.86
C THR A 53 8.53 3.11 1.19
N VAL A 54 7.62 2.31 1.71
CA VAL A 54 7.25 1.00 1.14
C VAL A 54 6.59 1.16 -0.23
N ILE A 55 5.67 2.11 -0.39
CA ILE A 55 5.03 2.40 -1.67
C ILE A 55 6.10 2.84 -2.68
N LEU A 56 6.96 3.79 -2.29
CA LEU A 56 8.03 4.29 -3.15
C LEU A 56 8.97 3.16 -3.59
N TYR A 57 9.42 2.31 -2.65
CA TYR A 57 10.25 1.14 -2.93
C TYR A 57 9.58 0.15 -3.88
N ARG A 58 8.29 -0.14 -3.68
CA ARG A 58 7.52 -1.04 -4.56
C ARG A 58 7.31 -0.44 -5.94
N VAL A 59 7.03 0.86 -6.04
CA VAL A 59 6.87 1.57 -7.32
C VAL A 59 8.20 1.58 -8.09
N PHE A 60 9.32 1.87 -7.42
CA PHE A 60 10.64 1.78 -8.03
C PHE A 60 10.98 0.35 -8.47
N THR A 61 10.63 -0.65 -7.66
CA THR A 61 10.81 -2.08 -8.00
C THR A 61 9.95 -2.50 -9.19
N PHE A 62 8.76 -1.92 -9.36
CA PHE A 62 7.89 -2.19 -10.52
C PHE A 62 8.50 -1.64 -11.83
N ASN A 63 9.28 -0.56 -11.79
CA ASN A 63 10.01 -0.06 -12.97
C ASN A 63 11.07 -1.06 -13.48
N THR A 64 11.60 -1.91 -12.59
CA THR A 64 12.52 -3.01 -12.98
C THR A 64 11.84 -4.19 -13.69
N CYS A 65 10.52 -4.17 -13.92
CA CYS A 65 9.82 -5.16 -14.75
C CYS A 65 10.12 -5.06 -16.26
N LYS A 66 11.28 -4.55 -16.68
CA LYS A 66 11.75 -4.71 -18.07
C LYS A 66 11.82 -6.19 -18.47
N SER A 67 12.26 -7.06 -17.56
CA SER A 67 12.37 -8.50 -17.84
C SER A 67 11.00 -9.16 -18.06
N ALA A 68 10.03 -8.92 -17.17
CA ALA A 68 8.69 -9.48 -17.30
C ALA A 68 7.94 -8.92 -18.52
N ALA A 69 8.14 -7.64 -18.84
CA ALA A 69 7.61 -7.05 -20.07
C ALA A 69 8.21 -7.70 -21.34
N ILE A 70 9.52 -8.00 -21.34
CA ILE A 70 10.19 -8.66 -22.48
C ILE A 70 9.69 -10.09 -22.67
N GLU A 71 9.54 -10.87 -21.59
CA GLU A 71 8.98 -12.23 -21.67
C GLU A 71 7.54 -12.22 -22.21
N LEU A 72 6.71 -11.28 -21.75
CA LEU A 72 5.34 -11.12 -22.27
C LEU A 72 5.34 -10.73 -23.75
N GLN A 73 6.23 -9.84 -24.18
CA GLN A 73 6.36 -9.46 -25.60
C GLN A 73 6.83 -10.64 -26.47
N GLN A 74 7.69 -11.51 -25.96
CA GLN A 74 8.08 -12.75 -26.66
C GLN A 74 6.89 -13.69 -26.82
N GLN A 75 6.10 -13.91 -25.76
CA GLN A 75 4.89 -14.74 -25.82
C GLN A 75 3.87 -14.20 -26.84
N ILE A 76 3.68 -12.87 -26.91
CA ILE A 76 2.82 -12.23 -27.92
C ILE A 76 3.35 -12.49 -29.34
N LYS A 77 4.67 -12.44 -29.55
CA LYS A 77 5.29 -12.67 -30.86
C LYS A 77 5.14 -14.12 -31.33
N GLU A 78 5.28 -15.08 -30.42
CA GLU A 78 5.06 -16.50 -30.71
C GLU A 78 3.60 -16.81 -31.00
N ALA A 79 2.67 -16.33 -30.16
CA ALA A 79 1.24 -16.47 -30.39
C ALA A 79 0.80 -15.87 -31.73
N LYS A 80 1.39 -14.73 -32.13
CA LYS A 80 1.11 -14.12 -33.43
C LYS A 80 1.59 -14.99 -34.60
N LYS A 81 2.75 -15.65 -34.49
CA LYS A 81 3.25 -16.56 -35.53
C LYS A 81 2.38 -17.81 -35.65
N ASP A 82 1.93 -18.36 -34.53
CA ASP A 82 1.02 -19.51 -34.50
C ASP A 82 -0.36 -19.17 -35.09
N LEU A 83 -0.87 -17.96 -34.84
CA LEU A 83 -2.12 -17.51 -35.45
C LEU A 83 -1.98 -17.28 -36.96
N GLN A 84 -0.82 -16.77 -37.42
CA GLN A 84 -0.54 -16.62 -38.86
C GLN A 84 -0.39 -17.97 -39.57
N SER A 85 0.26 -18.96 -38.94
CA SER A 85 0.35 -20.32 -39.50
C SER A 85 -1.01 -20.99 -39.61
N LYS A 86 -1.96 -20.62 -38.74
CA LYS A 86 -3.37 -21.03 -38.80
C LYS A 86 -4.23 -20.18 -39.75
N GLY A 87 -3.65 -19.24 -40.51
CA GLY A 87 -4.36 -18.43 -41.51
C GLY A 87 -5.15 -17.26 -40.95
N VAL A 88 -4.98 -16.90 -39.67
CA VAL A 88 -5.68 -15.78 -39.03
C VAL A 88 -4.94 -14.47 -39.28
N THR A 89 -5.56 -13.54 -40.01
CA THR A 89 -4.97 -12.22 -40.30
C THR A 89 -5.29 -11.23 -39.19
N LEU A 90 -4.34 -10.99 -38.29
CA LEU A 90 -4.48 -9.97 -37.25
C LEU A 90 -4.31 -8.56 -37.84
N SER A 91 -5.43 -7.89 -38.12
CA SER A 91 -5.46 -6.45 -38.42
C SER A 91 -5.14 -5.66 -37.14
N ARG A 92 -4.04 -4.91 -37.17
CA ARG A 92 -3.50 -4.18 -36.00
C ARG A 92 -4.39 -2.95 -35.74
N ALA A 93 -5.14 -2.94 -34.63
CA ALA A 93 -5.62 -1.68 -34.04
C ALA A 93 -4.43 -0.98 -33.39
N THR A 94 -3.92 0.05 -34.05
CA THR A 94 -2.93 0.98 -33.48
C THR A 94 -3.60 1.79 -32.37
N SER A 95 -3.29 1.51 -31.10
CA SER A 95 -3.49 2.49 -30.03
C SER A 95 -2.14 3.14 -29.73
N SER A 96 -2.07 4.45 -29.99
CA SER A 96 -1.02 5.36 -29.51
C SER A 96 -0.85 5.33 -27.99
#